data_AF-A0AAD6IQQ0-F1
#
_entry.id   AF-A0AAD6IQQ0-F1
#
_cell.length_a   1.000
_cell.length_b   1.000
_cell.length_c   1.000
_cell.angle_alpha   90.00
_cell.angle_beta   90.00
_cell.angle_gamma   90.00
#
_symmetry.space_group_name_H-M   'P 1'
#
loop_
_entity.id
_entity.type
_entity.pdbx_description
1 polymer ?
#
loop_
_entity_poly.entity_id
_entity_poly.type
_entity_poly.pdbx_seq_one_letter_code
_entity_poly.pdbx_strand_id
1 'polypeptide(L)'
;METLKLVFSLLVLLVGLTTGAAIAYDYNGQNAQAEAKVSWLISFPDGAPSAVVDDLMNKLEGLGATITHEYSTIRAWAFDAGQSVIDDFANRFQTTVNADWKPTIEADSIVRAFDGNGPV
;
A
#
# COMPACT_ATOMS: atom_id res chain seq x y z
N MET A 1 15.47 -36.74 16.11
CA MET A 1 15.18 -35.62 15.19
C MET A 1 13.95 -34.78 15.59
N GLU A 2 13.22 -35.12 16.66
CA GLU A 2 12.03 -34.36 17.10
C GLU A 2 12.30 -33.29 18.17
N THR A 3 13.41 -33.38 18.91
CA THR A 3 13.77 -32.42 19.96
C THR A 3 14.19 -31.04 19.43
N LEU A 4 14.66 -30.95 18.18
CA LEU A 4 15.09 -29.67 17.58
C LEU A 4 13.91 -28.79 17.15
N LYS A 5 12.75 -29.39 16.83
CA LYS A 5 11.54 -28.66 16.42
C LYS A 5 10.85 -27.99 17.62
N LEU A 6 10.89 -28.63 18.79
CA LEU A 6 10.30 -28.06 20.01
C LEU A 6 11.07 -26.85 20.54
N VAL A 7 12.40 -26.87 20.44
CA VAL A 7 13.26 -25.76 20.91
C VAL A 7 13.07 -24.51 20.05
N PHE A 8 12.87 -24.67 18.73
CA PHE A 8 12.56 -23.54 17.85
C PHE A 8 11.17 -22.94 18.09
N SER A 9 10.17 -23.76 18.44
CA SER A 9 8.83 -23.27 18.79
C SER A 9 8.80 -22.54 20.14
N LEU A 10 9.68 -22.90 21.07
CA LEU A 10 9.74 -22.27 22.40
C LEU A 10 10.51 -20.94 22.40
N LEU A 11 11.46 -20.74 21.48
CA LEU A 11 12.25 -19.50 21.42
C LEU A 11 11.46 -18.30 20.87
N VAL A 12 10.45 -18.54 20.03
CA VAL A 12 9.58 -17.48 19.48
C VAL A 12 8.56 -16.98 20.52
N LEU A 13 8.22 -17.79 21.52
CA LEU A 13 7.20 -17.45 22.50
C LEU A 13 7.70 -16.56 23.66
N LEU A 14 9.02 -16.36 23.79
CA LEU A 14 9.63 -15.67 24.93
C LEU A 14 9.96 -14.17 24.70
N VAL A 15 9.42 -13.53 23.66
CA VAL A 15 9.57 -12.08 23.39
C VAL A 15 8.25 -11.32 23.57
N GLY A 16 7.32 -11.87 24.35
CA GLY A 16 5.96 -11.35 24.48
C GLY A 16 5.65 -10.70 25.84
N LEU A 17 6.51 -9.84 26.39
CA LEU A 17 6.16 -9.08 27.60
C LEU A 17 6.95 -7.78 27.75
N THR A 18 6.73 -6.80 26.87
CA THR A 18 6.79 -5.39 27.27
C THR A 18 5.79 -4.56 26.47
N THR A 19 4.94 -3.89 27.24
CA THR A 19 4.16 -2.69 26.93
C THR A 19 4.36 -2.04 25.55
N GLY A 20 3.26 -1.96 24.77
CA GLY A 20 2.89 -0.74 24.07
C GLY A 20 3.77 -0.26 22.90
N ALA A 21 4.19 -1.16 22.01
CA ALA A 21 4.42 -0.88 20.59
C ALA A 21 4.57 -2.24 19.90
N ALA A 22 3.69 -2.59 18.98
CA ALA A 22 3.90 -3.80 18.17
C ALA A 22 5.11 -3.56 17.27
N ILE A 23 6.28 -4.08 17.67
CA ILE A 23 7.44 -4.15 16.80
C ILE A 23 7.19 -5.37 15.90
N ALA A 24 6.72 -5.13 14.67
CA ALA A 24 6.77 -6.16 13.65
C ALA A 24 8.24 -6.44 13.35
N TYR A 25 8.68 -7.68 13.53
CA TYR A 25 10.02 -8.11 13.16
C TYR A 25 9.96 -8.70 11.75
N ASP A 26 10.77 -8.19 10.83
CA ASP A 26 11.09 -8.90 9.58
C ASP A 26 11.87 -10.19 9.93
N TYR A 27 11.75 -11.24 9.10
CA TYR A 27 12.48 -12.51 9.23
C TYR A 27 14.00 -12.32 9.35
N ASN A 28 14.51 -11.16 8.91
CA ASN A 28 15.91 -10.77 8.97
C ASN A 28 16.30 -9.87 10.17
N GLY A 29 15.41 -9.68 11.16
CA GLY A 29 15.75 -9.02 12.43
C GLY A 29 16.05 -7.51 12.33
N GLN A 30 15.68 -6.87 11.22
CA GLN A 30 15.70 -5.41 11.13
C GLN A 30 14.40 -4.86 11.74
N ASN A 31 14.50 -3.80 12.54
CA ASN A 31 13.32 -3.09 13.03
C ASN A 31 12.44 -2.74 11.82
N ALA A 32 11.20 -3.22 11.75
CA ALA A 32 10.25 -2.69 10.78
C ALA A 32 10.02 -1.22 11.14
N GLN A 33 10.85 -0.32 10.60
CA GLN A 33 10.51 1.09 10.62
C GLN A 33 9.20 1.20 9.85
N ALA A 34 8.20 1.84 10.47
CA ALA A 34 6.96 2.15 9.77
C ALA A 34 7.33 2.87 8.47
N GLU A 35 7.01 2.24 7.34
CA GLU A 35 7.32 2.78 6.04
C GLU A 35 6.69 4.16 5.91
N ALA A 36 7.44 5.14 5.41
CA ALA A 36 6.93 6.48 5.20
C ALA A 36 5.77 6.42 4.19
N LYS A 37 4.59 6.87 4.62
CA LYS A 37 3.45 7.03 3.71
C LYS A 37 3.71 8.23 2.80
N VAL A 38 3.52 8.02 1.51
CA VAL A 38 3.49 9.08 0.50
C VAL A 38 2.11 9.13 -0.14
N SER A 39 1.79 10.22 -0.82
CA SER A 39 0.51 10.36 -1.50
C SER A 39 0.56 9.76 -2.91
N TRP A 40 -0.52 9.10 -3.27
CA TRP A 40 -0.70 8.37 -4.52
C TRP A 40 -2.03 8.75 -5.15
N LEU A 41 -2.10 8.57 -6.47
CA LEU A 41 -3.32 8.63 -7.25
C LEU A 41 -3.55 7.27 -7.90
N ILE A 42 -4.76 6.72 -7.77
CA ILE A 42 -5.23 5.57 -8.55
C ILE A 42 -6.36 6.03 -9.47
N SER A 43 -6.30 5.67 -10.75
CA SER A 43 -7.33 5.96 -11.74
C SER A 43 -7.75 4.71 -12.50
N PHE A 44 -9.03 4.64 -12.85
CA PHE A 44 -9.61 3.50 -13.56
C PHE A 44 -10.03 3.91 -14.97
N PRO A 45 -9.82 3.03 -15.97
CA PRO A 45 -10.27 3.32 -17.33
C PRO A 45 -11.80 3.40 -17.42
N ASP A 46 -12.26 4.17 -18.40
CA ASP A 46 -13.68 4.27 -18.72
C ASP A 46 -14.26 2.88 -19.04
N GLY A 47 -15.46 2.60 -18.50
CA GLY A 47 -16.12 1.30 -18.66
C GLY A 47 -15.74 0.22 -17.64
N ALA A 48 -14.78 0.47 -16.73
CA ALA A 48 -14.54 -0.42 -15.60
C ALA A 48 -15.83 -0.54 -14.74
N PRO A 49 -16.38 -1.75 -14.51
CA PRO A 49 -17.60 -1.92 -13.72
C PRO A 49 -17.42 -1.38 -12.30
N SER A 50 -18.45 -0.72 -11.73
CA SER A 50 -18.38 -0.18 -10.36
C SER A 50 -18.00 -1.25 -9.35
N ALA A 51 -18.55 -2.47 -9.47
CA ALA A 51 -18.22 -3.58 -8.59
C ALA A 51 -16.72 -3.95 -8.60
N VAL A 52 -16.03 -3.78 -9.74
CA VAL A 52 -14.58 -4.03 -9.84
C VAL A 52 -13.81 -2.89 -9.17
N VAL A 53 -14.24 -1.65 -9.38
CA VAL A 53 -13.64 -0.47 -8.73
C VAL A 53 -13.79 -0.57 -7.22
N ASP A 54 -15.00 -0.81 -6.72
CA ASP A 54 -15.31 -0.91 -5.30
C ASP A 54 -14.51 -2.05 -4.64
N ASP A 55 -14.43 -3.22 -5.26
CA ASP A 55 -13.63 -4.34 -4.78
C ASP A 55 -12.14 -4.00 -4.68
N LEU A 56 -11.58 -3.34 -5.70
CA LEU A 56 -10.18 -2.95 -5.71
C LEU A 56 -9.87 -1.84 -4.69
N MET A 57 -10.77 -0.88 -4.51
CA MET A 57 -10.61 0.16 -3.48
C MET A 57 -10.67 -0.45 -2.07
N ASN A 58 -11.62 -1.36 -1.81
CA ASN A 58 -11.70 -2.08 -0.54
C ASN A 58 -10.43 -2.91 -0.26
N LYS A 59 -9.86 -3.56 -1.29
CA LYS A 59 -8.61 -4.31 -1.18
C LYS A 59 -7.42 -3.40 -0.87
N LEU A 60 -7.37 -2.23 -1.49
CA LEU A 60 -6.32 -1.24 -1.27
C LEU A 60 -6.35 -0.72 0.18
N GLU A 61 -7.53 -0.36 0.70
CA GLU A 61 -7.71 -0.01 2.12
C GLU A 61 -7.38 -1.16 3.07
N GLY A 62 -7.76 -2.40 2.69
CA GLY A 62 -7.44 -3.61 3.45
C GLY A 62 -5.93 -3.91 3.56
N LEU A 63 -5.11 -3.37 2.64
CA LEU A 63 -3.64 -3.42 2.72
C LEU A 63 -3.04 -2.26 3.54
N GLY A 64 -3.85 -1.35 4.06
CA GLY A 64 -3.40 -0.24 4.92
C GLY A 64 -3.25 1.12 4.22
N ALA A 65 -3.74 1.24 2.98
CA ALA A 65 -3.91 2.54 2.34
C ALA A 65 -5.00 3.36 3.04
N THR A 66 -4.91 4.69 2.95
CA THR A 66 -5.91 5.60 3.50
C THR A 66 -6.41 6.52 2.38
N ILE A 67 -7.67 6.36 1.97
CA ILE A 67 -8.26 7.21 0.93
C ILE A 67 -8.43 8.64 1.47
N THR A 68 -7.89 9.62 0.75
CA THR A 68 -7.90 11.03 1.16
C THR A 68 -8.85 11.87 0.31
N HIS A 69 -9.07 11.47 -0.94
CA HIS A 69 -9.98 12.17 -1.84
C HIS A 69 -10.54 11.27 -2.94
N GLU A 70 -11.73 11.60 -3.44
CA GLU A 70 -12.35 10.97 -4.60
C GLU A 70 -12.60 12.00 -5.70
N TYR A 71 -12.20 11.67 -6.92
CA TYR A 71 -12.43 12.44 -8.14
C TYR A 71 -13.48 11.75 -9.00
N SER A 72 -14.73 12.19 -8.89
CA SER A 72 -15.85 11.60 -9.62
C SER A 72 -15.79 11.79 -11.14
N THR A 73 -15.12 12.86 -11.62
CA THR A 73 -15.03 13.17 -13.06
C THR A 73 -14.13 12.20 -13.83
N ILE A 74 -13.05 11.75 -13.21
CA ILE A 74 -12.01 10.91 -13.86
C ILE A 74 -11.92 9.51 -13.23
N ARG A 75 -12.90 9.13 -12.39
CA ARG A 75 -12.94 7.87 -11.64
C ARG A 75 -11.57 7.55 -11.02
N ALA A 76 -11.10 8.47 -10.20
CA ALA A 76 -9.81 8.38 -9.54
C ALA A 76 -9.93 8.67 -8.04
N TRP A 77 -8.96 8.17 -7.27
CA TRP A 77 -8.88 8.38 -5.83
C TRP A 77 -7.46 8.76 -5.45
N ALA A 78 -7.33 9.79 -4.61
CA ALA A 78 -6.09 10.06 -3.92
C ALA A 78 -6.04 9.27 -2.62
N PHE A 79 -4.86 8.77 -2.26
CA PHE A 79 -4.68 7.99 -1.04
C PHE A 79 -3.24 8.03 -0.54
N ASP A 80 -3.07 7.82 0.76
CA ASP A 80 -1.75 7.74 1.38
C ASP A 80 -1.39 6.28 1.67
N ALA A 81 -0.22 5.85 1.20
CA ALA A 81 0.28 4.49 1.37
C ALA A 81 1.82 4.45 1.30
N GLY A 82 2.42 3.42 1.90
CA GLY A 82 3.82 3.07 1.65
C GLY A 82 3.99 2.36 0.30
N GLN A 83 5.21 2.32 -0.23
CA GLN A 83 5.53 1.59 -1.46
C GLN A 83 5.21 0.09 -1.32
N SER A 84 5.44 -0.51 -0.15
CA SER A 84 5.14 -1.94 0.07
C SER A 84 3.65 -2.27 -0.15
N VAL A 85 2.75 -1.35 0.20
CA VAL A 85 1.30 -1.50 -0.04
C VAL A 85 1.00 -1.48 -1.53
N ILE A 86 1.66 -0.60 -2.30
CA ILE A 86 1.50 -0.52 -3.75
C ILE A 86 2.01 -1.78 -4.42
N ASP A 87 3.18 -2.26 -4.01
CA ASP A 87 3.78 -3.48 -4.55
C ASP A 87 2.89 -4.69 -4.27
N ASP A 88 2.38 -4.82 -3.04
CA ASP A 88 1.44 -5.87 -2.65
C ASP A 88 0.13 -5.79 -3.46
N PHE A 89 -0.41 -4.59 -3.62
CA PHE A 89 -1.63 -4.37 -4.39
C PHE A 89 -1.44 -4.76 -5.87
N ALA A 90 -0.34 -4.31 -6.47
CA ALA A 90 0.01 -4.61 -7.85
C ALA A 90 0.18 -6.13 -8.05
N ASN A 91 0.94 -6.79 -7.17
CA ASN A 91 1.25 -8.21 -7.28
C ASN A 91 0.02 -9.10 -7.06
N ARG A 92 -0.82 -8.77 -6.07
CA ARG A 92 -1.91 -9.65 -5.62
C ARG A 92 -3.23 -9.42 -6.34
N PHE A 93 -3.49 -8.19 -6.77
CA PHE A 93 -4.83 -7.82 -7.24
C PHE A 93 -4.80 -7.32 -8.68
N GLN A 94 -3.93 -6.36 -9.02
CA GLN A 94 -3.92 -5.82 -10.39
C GLN A 94 -3.61 -6.86 -11.47
N THR A 95 -2.81 -7.89 -11.16
CA THR A 95 -2.45 -8.97 -12.09
C THR A 95 -3.62 -9.87 -12.46
N THR A 96 -4.70 -9.87 -11.68
CA THR A 96 -5.85 -10.78 -11.84
C THR A 96 -7.08 -10.11 -12.45
N VAL A 97 -7.04 -8.78 -12.62
CA VAL A 97 -8.13 -7.99 -13.19
C VAL A 97 -8.06 -8.08 -14.71
N ASN A 98 -9.21 -7.98 -15.39
CA ASN A 98 -9.25 -7.84 -16.84
C ASN A 98 -8.33 -6.68 -17.26
N ALA A 99 -7.49 -6.91 -18.26
CA ALA A 99 -6.54 -5.92 -18.77
C ALA A 99 -7.22 -4.59 -19.14
N ASP A 100 -8.46 -4.63 -19.66
CA ASP A 100 -9.23 -3.44 -20.04
C ASP A 100 -9.68 -2.59 -18.84
N TRP A 101 -9.65 -3.15 -17.63
CA TRP A 101 -10.09 -2.50 -16.39
C TRP A 101 -8.96 -2.28 -15.40
N LYS A 102 -7.71 -2.53 -15.82
CA LYS A 102 -6.55 -2.40 -14.96
C LYS A 102 -6.36 -0.93 -14.58
N PRO A 103 -6.28 -0.60 -13.28
CA PRO A 103 -6.05 0.76 -12.86
C PRO A 103 -4.60 1.19 -13.10
N THR A 104 -4.41 2.50 -13.26
CA THR A 104 -3.11 3.16 -13.24
C THR A 104 -2.87 3.73 -11.84
N ILE A 105 -1.67 3.52 -11.28
CA ILE A 105 -1.26 4.09 -9.99
C ILE A 105 0.00 4.93 -10.19
N GLU A 106 -0.01 6.15 -9.66
CA GLU A 106 1.07 7.12 -9.78
C GLU A 106 1.34 7.78 -8.43
N ALA A 107 2.60 8.05 -8.11
CA ALA A 107 2.95 8.85 -6.93
C ALA A 107 2.62 10.32 -7.22
N ASP A 108 2.07 11.03 -6.22
CA ASP A 108 1.78 12.45 -6.35
C ASP A 108 3.09 13.26 -6.49
N SER A 109 3.03 14.35 -7.26
CA SER A 109 4.21 15.17 -7.56
C SER A 109 3.91 16.67 -7.50
N ILE A 110 4.88 17.43 -7.01
CA ILE A 110 4.76 18.88 -6.90
C ILE A 110 4.92 19.52 -8.28
N VAL A 111 3.88 20.24 -8.72
CA VAL A 111 3.96 21.09 -9.91
C VAL A 111 4.51 22.46 -9.52
N ARG A 112 5.54 22.94 -10.24
CA ARG A 112 6.11 24.28 -10.05
C ARG A 112 5.61 25.21 -11.13
N ALA A 113 5.01 26.34 -10.72
CA ALA A 113 4.74 27.43 -11.64
C ALA A 113 6.05 28.13 -11.98
N PHE A 114 6.33 28.30 -13.27
CA PHE A 114 7.31 29.28 -13.72
C PHE A 114 6.55 30.59 -13.86
N ASP A 115 6.76 31.53 -12.94
CA ASP A 115 6.55 32.92 -13.33
C ASP A 115 7.54 33.22 -14.46
N GLY A 116 7.22 34.12 -15.39
CA GLY A 116 8.07 34.43 -16.53
C GLY A 116 9.43 35.05 -16.17
N ASN A 117 9.91 34.88 -14.93
CA ASN A 117 11.07 35.55 -14.37
C ASN A 117 12.02 34.61 -13.62
N GLY A 118 12.08 33.31 -13.99
CA GLY A 118 13.13 32.39 -13.55
C GLY A 118 13.08 32.01 -12.05
N PRO A 119 13.86 31.00 -11.63
CA PRO A 119 13.78 30.49 -10.26
C PRO A 119 14.40 31.48 -9.26
N VAL A 120 13.62 31.89 -8.25
CA VAL A 120 14.12 32.27 -6.92
C VAL A 120 14.12 31.05 -5.99
#